data_AF-A0A1G9LZR7-F1
#
_entry.id   AF-A0A1G9LZR7-F1
#
_cell.length_a   1.000
_cell.length_b   1.000
_cell.length_c   1.000
_cell.angle_alpha   90.00
_cell.angle_beta   90.00
_cell.angle_gamma   90.00
#
_symmetry.space_group_name_H-M   'P 1'
#
loop_
_entity.id
_entity.type
_entity.pdbx_description
1 polymer ?
#
loop_
_entity_poly.entity_id
_entity_poly.type
_entity_poly.pdbx_seq_one_letter_code
_entity_poly.pdbx_strand_id
1 'polypeptide(L)'
;MTETDTAAATDERPRPGERARRPWWRSRWLRALSWAGTAGVAAYTLVRLLGLETGWLLVTTVAFVPYAAIGALAAAGIQAAVRHWAALAATGACALALGAVLLPRVVEDAPAEAAGTEFTVMSVNLYVGQTDLERVVDLVEEHAPDLLSVQELTPGAADRLAELGLGDLLPHSILEPDDLAVGTGLYAAHPIERIDTVGREGIFYQIGAEVDLGGEAVRFMAVHTAAPASRERIPLWEEDFADMPRPDGGAPWILAGDFNATLDHDNMRGLLADGYTDAAEALGEGLTPTWQPTSDGYFGFVKIPPVTLDHVLAEDGVAVLDWEVLGKGGSDHAPVLARLQLP
;
A
#
# COMPACT_ATOMS: atom_id res chain seq x y z
N MET A 1 -85.98 -23.68 -34.37
CA MET A 1 -85.41 -22.77 -35.36
C MET A 1 -84.09 -22.30 -34.80
N THR A 2 -83.02 -22.82 -35.38
CA THR A 2 -81.61 -22.54 -35.10
C THR A 2 -81.25 -21.12 -35.48
N GLU A 3 -80.56 -20.38 -34.61
CA GLU A 3 -79.66 -19.31 -35.05
C GLU A 3 -78.53 -19.15 -34.03
N THR A 4 -77.41 -19.77 -34.39
CA THR A 4 -76.08 -19.52 -33.86
C THR A 4 -75.52 -18.37 -34.71
N ASP A 5 -75.14 -17.24 -34.11
CA ASP A 5 -74.25 -16.30 -34.82
C ASP A 5 -73.20 -15.66 -33.89
N THR A 6 -72.10 -16.39 -33.81
CA THR A 6 -70.70 -15.94 -33.94
C THR A 6 -70.33 -14.55 -33.41
N ALA A 7 -69.77 -14.52 -32.20
CA ALA A 7 -68.93 -13.43 -31.73
C ALA A 7 -67.67 -13.35 -32.62
N ALA A 8 -67.58 -12.29 -33.43
CA ALA A 8 -66.39 -11.98 -34.21
C ALA A 8 -65.25 -11.59 -33.25
N ALA A 9 -64.34 -12.53 -33.01
CA ALA A 9 -63.04 -12.25 -32.43
C ALA A 9 -62.27 -11.36 -33.43
N THR A 10 -62.09 -10.09 -33.08
CA THR A 10 -61.20 -9.18 -33.80
C THR A 10 -59.75 -9.64 -33.57
N ASP A 11 -59.23 -10.42 -34.52
CA ASP A 11 -57.80 -10.69 -34.71
C ASP A 11 -57.10 -9.38 -35.09
N GLU A 12 -56.76 -8.55 -34.09
CA GLU A 12 -55.90 -7.38 -34.28
C GLU A 12 -54.48 -7.85 -34.61
N ARG A 13 -54.24 -8.14 -35.89
CA ARG A 13 -52.87 -8.29 -36.38
C ARG A 13 -52.13 -6.96 -36.27
N PRO A 14 -50.93 -6.93 -35.67
CA PRO A 14 -50.16 -5.70 -35.54
C PRO A 14 -49.80 -5.13 -36.92
N ARG A 15 -49.94 -3.82 -37.07
CA ARG A 15 -49.69 -3.09 -38.34
C ARG A 15 -48.23 -3.30 -38.80
N PRO A 16 -47.98 -3.56 -40.10
CA PRO A 16 -46.62 -3.71 -40.61
C PRO A 16 -45.94 -2.34 -40.62
N GLY A 17 -45.05 -2.06 -39.66
CA GLY A 17 -44.26 -0.83 -39.65
C GLY A 17 -43.72 -0.38 -38.30
N GLU A 18 -44.33 -0.79 -37.19
CA GLU A 18 -43.79 -0.52 -35.86
C GLU A 18 -42.64 -1.48 -35.57
N ARG A 19 -41.43 -1.15 -36.05
CA ARG A 19 -40.22 -1.75 -35.49
C ARG A 19 -40.24 -1.45 -34.01
N ALA A 20 -40.52 -2.45 -33.18
CA ALA A 20 -40.39 -2.38 -31.73
C ALA A 20 -39.08 -1.65 -31.42
N ARG A 21 -39.18 -0.44 -30.87
CA ARG A 21 -38.00 0.39 -30.59
C ARG A 21 -37.08 -0.47 -29.73
N ARG A 22 -35.93 -0.86 -30.30
CA ARG A 22 -34.98 -1.67 -29.55
C ARG A 22 -34.70 -0.91 -28.26
N PRO A 23 -34.79 -1.58 -27.10
CA PRO A 23 -34.53 -0.92 -25.84
C PRO A 23 -33.20 -0.16 -25.90
N TRP A 24 -33.14 1.04 -25.31
CA TRP A 24 -31.99 1.93 -25.46
C TRP A 24 -30.67 1.26 -25.02
N TRP A 25 -30.71 0.36 -24.03
CA TRP A 25 -29.59 -0.46 -23.54
C TRP A 25 -29.09 -1.53 -24.53
N ARG A 26 -29.82 -1.81 -25.62
CA ARG A 26 -29.37 -2.67 -26.73
C ARG A 26 -28.68 -1.88 -27.85
N SER A 27 -28.38 -0.59 -27.64
CA SER A 27 -27.60 0.22 -28.59
C SER A 27 -26.22 -0.38 -28.85
N ARG A 28 -25.80 -0.39 -30.13
CA ARG A 28 -24.47 -0.86 -30.54
C ARG A 28 -23.34 -0.08 -29.86
N TRP A 29 -23.56 1.21 -29.63
CA TRP A 29 -22.58 2.12 -29.03
C TRP A 29 -22.37 1.82 -27.54
N LEU A 30 -23.46 1.56 -26.80
CA LEU A 30 -23.36 1.18 -25.38
C LEU A 30 -22.65 -0.17 -25.21
N ARG A 31 -22.90 -1.12 -26.12
CA ARG A 31 -22.20 -2.41 -26.10
C ARG A 31 -20.71 -2.26 -26.43
N ALA A 32 -20.37 -1.44 -27.42
CA ALA A 32 -18.97 -1.14 -27.74
C ALA A 32 -18.25 -0.49 -26.56
N LEU A 33 -18.87 0.51 -25.92
CA LEU A 33 -18.32 1.17 -24.73
C LEU A 33 -18.16 0.20 -23.55
N SER A 34 -19.16 -0.67 -23.32
CA SER A 34 -19.10 -1.70 -22.28
C SER A 34 -17.95 -2.70 -22.53
N TRP A 35 -17.73 -3.13 -23.78
CA TRP A 35 -16.62 -4.00 -24.12
C TRP A 35 -15.27 -3.29 -24.02
N ALA A 36 -15.18 -2.02 -24.40
CA ALA A 36 -13.97 -1.23 -24.23
C ALA A 36 -13.59 -1.10 -22.75
N GLY A 37 -14.56 -0.79 -21.88
CA GLY A 37 -14.35 -0.79 -20.43
C GLY A 37 -13.95 -2.16 -19.88
N THR A 38 -14.58 -3.24 -20.35
CA THR A 38 -14.22 -4.62 -19.99
C THR A 38 -12.77 -4.93 -20.37
N ALA A 39 -12.34 -4.55 -21.57
CA ALA A 39 -10.98 -4.76 -22.03
C ALA A 39 -9.97 -3.98 -21.20
N GLY A 40 -10.29 -2.74 -20.80
CA GLY A 40 -9.45 -1.94 -19.90
C GLY A 40 -9.29 -2.59 -18.51
N VAL A 41 -10.39 -3.02 -17.90
CA VAL A 41 -10.35 -3.73 -16.61
C VAL A 41 -9.55 -5.03 -16.72
N ALA A 42 -9.78 -5.81 -17.78
CA ALA A 42 -9.05 -7.06 -18.01
C ALA A 42 -7.56 -6.81 -18.21
N ALA A 43 -7.17 -5.81 -19.00
CA ALA A 43 -5.77 -5.46 -19.21
C ALA A 43 -5.09 -5.05 -17.90
N TYR A 44 -5.72 -4.17 -17.11
CA TYR A 44 -5.18 -3.75 -15.82
C TYR A 44 -5.07 -4.90 -14.82
N THR A 45 -6.08 -5.78 -14.78
CA THR A 45 -6.05 -6.99 -13.94
C THR A 45 -4.90 -7.90 -14.34
N LEU A 46 -4.66 -8.09 -15.64
CA LEU A 46 -3.54 -8.88 -16.13
C LEU A 46 -2.19 -8.24 -15.80
N VAL A 47 -2.07 -6.90 -15.87
CA VAL A 47 -0.86 -6.19 -15.44
C VAL A 47 -0.53 -6.56 -14.00
N ARG A 48 -1.50 -6.37 -13.09
CA ARG A 48 -1.30 -6.65 -11.67
C ARG A 48 -1.06 -8.13 -11.35
N LEU A 49 -1.75 -9.06 -12.01
CA LEU A 49 -1.62 -10.50 -11.72
C LEU A 49 -0.32 -11.10 -12.25
N LEU A 50 0.23 -10.55 -13.32
CA LEU A 50 1.38 -11.12 -14.02
C LEU A 50 2.67 -10.33 -13.81
N GLY A 51 2.67 -9.31 -12.94
CA GLY A 51 3.86 -8.49 -12.69
C GLY A 51 4.32 -7.71 -13.92
N LEU A 52 3.37 -7.22 -14.74
CA LEU A 52 3.71 -6.52 -16.00
C LEU A 52 3.85 -5.01 -15.82
N GLU A 53 3.88 -4.53 -14.58
CA GLU A 53 4.04 -3.12 -14.24
C GLU A 53 5.44 -2.58 -14.54
N THR A 54 5.73 -2.37 -15.82
CA THR A 54 7.01 -1.76 -16.24
C THR A 54 6.86 -0.28 -16.52
N GLY A 55 7.80 0.51 -16.01
CA GLY A 55 7.90 1.93 -16.28
C GLY A 55 6.88 2.78 -15.52
N TRP A 56 7.16 4.08 -15.50
CA TRP A 56 6.53 5.04 -14.58
C TRP A 56 5.01 4.99 -14.53
N LEU A 57 4.34 4.94 -15.69
CA LEU A 57 2.88 5.00 -15.74
C LEU A 57 2.25 3.77 -15.07
N LEU A 58 2.69 2.56 -15.43
CA LEU A 58 2.08 1.34 -14.91
C LEU A 58 2.40 1.15 -13.43
N VAL A 59 3.66 1.35 -13.03
CA VAL A 59 4.10 1.32 -11.63
C VAL A 59 3.23 2.25 -10.78
N THR A 60 3.11 3.53 -11.16
CA THR A 60 2.30 4.50 -10.40
C THR A 60 0.83 4.07 -10.31
N THR A 61 0.26 3.53 -11.39
CA THR A 61 -1.16 3.13 -11.38
C THR A 61 -1.42 1.91 -10.52
N VAL A 62 -0.44 1.04 -10.30
CA VAL A 62 -0.59 -0.18 -9.49
C VAL A 62 -0.80 0.11 -8.01
N ALA A 63 -0.34 1.26 -7.51
CA ALA A 63 -0.70 1.75 -6.18
C ALA A 63 -2.22 1.86 -5.94
N PHE A 64 -3.03 1.93 -7.01
CA PHE A 64 -4.48 2.15 -6.95
C PHE A 64 -5.31 0.89 -7.23
N VAL A 65 -4.74 -0.32 -7.14
CA VAL A 65 -5.47 -1.58 -7.35
C VAL A 65 -6.74 -1.70 -6.50
N PRO A 66 -6.79 -1.31 -5.21
CA PRO A 66 -8.04 -1.31 -4.44
C PRO A 66 -9.17 -0.51 -5.10
N TYR A 67 -8.83 0.66 -5.64
CA TYR A 67 -9.78 1.53 -6.35
C TYR A 67 -10.19 0.94 -7.71
N ALA A 68 -9.26 0.29 -8.41
CA ALA A 68 -9.57 -0.42 -9.65
C ALA A 68 -10.53 -1.60 -9.40
N ALA A 69 -10.39 -2.32 -8.29
CA ALA A 69 -11.32 -3.38 -7.89
C ALA A 69 -12.74 -2.86 -7.63
N ILE A 70 -12.86 -1.73 -6.91
CA ILE A 70 -14.14 -1.03 -6.70
C ILE A 70 -14.74 -0.59 -8.05
N GLY A 71 -13.93 -0.01 -8.93
CA GLY A 71 -14.32 0.41 -10.26
C GLY A 71 -14.80 -0.76 -11.13
N ALA A 72 -14.12 -1.91 -11.07
CA ALA A 72 -14.50 -3.13 -11.76
C ALA A 72 -15.83 -3.68 -11.25
N LEU A 73 -16.05 -3.68 -9.93
CA LEU A 73 -17.32 -4.10 -9.32
C LEU A 73 -18.48 -3.18 -9.74
N ALA A 74 -18.26 -1.86 -9.73
CA ALA A 74 -19.24 -0.89 -10.20
C ALA A 74 -19.57 -1.08 -11.69
N ALA A 75 -18.55 -1.29 -12.53
CA ALA A 75 -18.71 -1.56 -13.95
C ALA A 75 -19.51 -2.85 -14.20
N ALA A 76 -19.23 -3.92 -13.44
CA ALA A 76 -20.02 -5.14 -13.46
C ALA A 76 -21.51 -4.85 -13.11
N GLY A 77 -21.77 -4.09 -12.03
CA GLY A 77 -23.14 -3.69 -11.66
C GLY A 77 -23.87 -2.94 -12.78
N ILE A 78 -23.21 -2.00 -13.45
CA ILE A 78 -23.76 -1.28 -14.60
C ILE A 78 -24.06 -2.25 -15.75
N GLN A 79 -23.14 -3.16 -16.07
CA GLN A 79 -23.32 -4.17 -17.12
C GLN A 79 -24.48 -5.11 -16.83
N ALA A 80 -24.70 -5.47 -15.57
CA ALA A 80 -25.87 -6.22 -15.12
C ALA A 80 -27.16 -5.42 -15.34
N ALA A 81 -27.19 -4.13 -14.97
CA ALA A 81 -28.34 -3.25 -15.16
C ALA A 81 -28.73 -3.09 -16.64
N VAL A 82 -27.76 -3.00 -17.54
CA VAL A 82 -28.00 -2.97 -19.00
C VAL A 82 -28.13 -4.36 -19.64
N ARG A 83 -28.13 -5.42 -18.82
CA ARG A 83 -28.28 -6.84 -19.22
C ARG A 83 -27.24 -7.29 -20.24
N HIS A 84 -26.01 -6.79 -20.12
CA HIS A 84 -24.88 -7.16 -20.97
C HIS A 84 -24.09 -8.33 -20.34
N TRP A 85 -24.75 -9.48 -20.22
CA TRP A 85 -24.27 -10.62 -19.44
C TRP A 85 -22.88 -11.14 -19.81
N ALA A 86 -22.50 -11.09 -21.09
CA ALA A 86 -21.18 -11.53 -21.52
C ALA A 86 -20.06 -10.60 -21.02
N ALA A 87 -20.25 -9.28 -21.08
CA ALA A 87 -19.32 -8.32 -20.51
C ALA A 87 -19.30 -8.42 -18.98
N LEU A 88 -20.49 -8.57 -18.36
CA LEU A 88 -20.61 -8.81 -16.91
C LEU A 88 -19.77 -9.99 -16.46
N ALA A 89 -19.85 -11.12 -17.16
CA ALA A 89 -19.10 -12.32 -16.78
C ALA A 89 -17.58 -12.05 -16.80
N ALA A 90 -17.08 -11.38 -17.85
CA ALA A 90 -15.66 -11.05 -17.97
C ALA A 90 -15.20 -10.02 -16.93
N THR A 91 -15.91 -8.89 -16.80
CA THR A 91 -15.58 -7.86 -15.80
C THR A 91 -15.76 -8.39 -14.38
N GLY A 92 -16.78 -9.20 -14.11
CA GLY A 92 -17.02 -9.84 -12.84
C GLY A 92 -15.91 -10.81 -12.45
N ALA A 93 -15.41 -11.62 -13.40
CA ALA A 93 -14.25 -12.48 -13.17
C ALA A 93 -12.99 -11.66 -12.82
N CYS A 94 -12.76 -10.53 -13.48
CA CYS A 94 -11.65 -9.62 -13.14
C CYS A 94 -11.83 -9.00 -11.75
N ALA A 95 -13.04 -8.55 -11.41
CA ALA A 95 -13.35 -8.01 -10.08
C ALA A 95 -13.12 -9.05 -8.98
N LEU A 96 -13.49 -10.30 -9.21
CA LEU A 96 -13.21 -11.41 -8.28
C LEU A 96 -11.71 -11.69 -8.16
N ALA A 97 -10.97 -11.66 -9.27
CA ALA A 97 -9.52 -11.86 -9.25
C ALA A 97 -8.80 -10.74 -8.46
N LEU A 98 -9.17 -9.49 -8.69
CA LEU A 98 -8.66 -8.36 -7.90
C LEU A 98 -9.10 -8.46 -6.43
N GLY A 99 -10.34 -8.87 -6.17
CA GLY A 99 -10.82 -9.11 -4.81
C GLY A 99 -10.04 -10.21 -4.08
N ALA A 100 -9.63 -11.27 -4.78
CA ALA A 100 -8.80 -12.33 -4.22
C ALA A 100 -7.38 -11.83 -3.87
N VAL A 101 -6.80 -10.95 -4.69
CA VAL A 101 -5.51 -10.31 -4.41
C VAL A 101 -5.56 -9.40 -3.18
N LEU A 102 -6.71 -8.76 -2.93
CA LEU A 102 -6.89 -7.84 -1.80
C LEU A 102 -7.35 -8.53 -0.52
N LEU A 103 -7.77 -9.80 -0.60
CA LEU A 103 -8.37 -10.51 0.53
C LEU A 103 -7.44 -10.64 1.75
N PRO A 104 -6.13 -10.95 1.61
CA PRO A 104 -5.24 -11.06 2.77
C PRO A 104 -5.14 -9.73 3.56
N ARG A 105 -5.27 -8.60 2.87
CA ARG A 105 -5.17 -7.26 3.50
C ARG A 105 -6.37 -6.86 4.36
N VAL A 106 -7.39 -7.70 4.43
CA VAL A 106 -8.60 -7.49 5.23
C VAL A 106 -8.98 -8.71 6.06
N VAL A 107 -8.12 -9.73 6.08
CA VAL A 107 -8.30 -10.97 6.82
C VAL A 107 -7.01 -11.23 7.58
N GLU A 108 -7.11 -11.21 8.90
CA GLU A 108 -6.01 -11.54 9.81
C GLU A 108 -5.50 -12.97 9.58
N ASP A 109 -4.18 -13.11 9.51
CA ASP A 109 -3.49 -14.39 9.42
C ASP A 109 -3.38 -15.05 10.80
N ALA A 110 -3.09 -16.35 10.81
CA ALA A 110 -2.71 -17.00 12.06
C ALA A 110 -1.32 -16.47 12.47
N PRO A 111 -1.14 -15.99 13.71
CA PRO A 111 0.15 -15.48 14.15
C PRO A 111 1.20 -16.61 14.11
N ALA A 112 2.43 -16.25 13.77
CA ALA A 112 3.56 -17.17 13.88
C ALA A 112 3.71 -17.65 15.33
N GLU A 113 4.10 -18.90 15.52
CA GLU A 113 4.48 -19.38 16.85
C GLU A 113 5.85 -18.77 17.20
N ALA A 114 5.82 -17.75 18.07
CA ALA A 114 7.00 -17.04 18.56
C ALA A 114 7.00 -17.02 20.09
N ALA A 115 8.17 -17.09 20.71
CA ALA A 115 8.31 -17.08 22.17
C ALA A 115 9.48 -16.24 22.70
N GLY A 116 10.22 -15.59 21.81
CA GLY A 116 11.31 -14.69 22.14
C GLY A 116 10.84 -13.32 22.64
N THR A 117 11.77 -12.37 22.64
CA THR A 117 11.55 -11.00 23.12
C THR A 117 10.49 -10.26 22.29
N GLU A 118 9.50 -9.69 22.97
CA GLU A 118 8.56 -8.72 22.38
C GLU A 118 9.22 -7.34 22.30
N PHE A 119 9.01 -6.64 21.19
CA PHE A 119 9.53 -5.30 20.98
C PHE A 119 8.61 -4.50 20.05
N THR A 120 8.74 -3.18 20.09
CA THR A 120 7.88 -2.25 19.36
C THR A 120 8.70 -1.45 18.35
N VAL A 121 8.20 -1.36 17.12
CA VAL A 121 8.80 -0.62 16.02
C VAL A 121 7.86 0.50 15.62
N MET A 122 8.39 1.71 15.49
CA MET A 122 7.67 2.86 14.94
C MET A 122 8.38 3.40 13.70
N SER A 123 7.62 3.88 12.73
CA SER A 123 8.17 4.60 11.57
C SER A 123 7.41 5.90 11.31
N VAL A 124 8.14 6.95 10.94
CA VAL A 124 7.57 8.27 10.60
C VAL A 124 8.35 8.98 9.49
N ASN A 125 7.64 9.39 8.44
CA ASN A 125 8.16 10.32 7.44
C ASN A 125 7.81 11.77 7.85
N LEU A 126 8.83 12.61 7.99
CA LEU A 126 8.72 13.98 8.50
C LEU A 126 8.28 15.03 7.47
N TYR A 127 8.02 14.65 6.22
CA TYR A 127 7.62 15.56 5.14
C TYR A 127 8.57 16.76 5.00
N VAL A 128 9.88 16.47 4.86
CA VAL A 128 10.98 17.43 4.81
C VAL A 128 11.01 18.34 6.04
N GLY A 129 10.77 17.76 7.22
CA GLY A 129 10.73 18.48 8.49
C GLY A 129 9.52 19.43 8.66
N GLN A 130 8.48 19.31 7.83
CA GLN A 130 7.24 20.10 7.98
C GLN A 130 6.26 19.50 9.00
N THR A 131 6.53 18.28 9.45
CA THR A 131 5.79 17.59 10.50
C THR A 131 5.82 18.38 11.81
N ASP A 132 4.75 18.26 12.59
CA ASP A 132 4.69 18.69 13.99
C ASP A 132 5.63 17.80 14.82
N LEU A 133 6.85 18.27 15.06
CA LEU A 133 7.91 17.49 15.71
C LEU A 133 7.63 17.25 17.20
N GLU A 134 6.92 18.17 17.85
CA GLU A 134 6.38 17.96 19.20
C GLU A 134 5.44 16.76 19.22
N ARG A 135 4.52 16.64 18.25
CA ARG A 135 3.65 15.47 18.14
C ARG A 135 4.43 14.17 17.91
N VAL A 136 5.55 14.20 17.18
CA VAL A 136 6.41 13.03 17.01
C VAL A 136 6.99 12.59 18.36
N VAL A 137 7.50 13.52 19.16
CA VAL A 137 8.03 13.20 20.49
C VAL A 137 6.93 12.71 21.42
N ASP A 138 5.74 13.32 21.42
CA ASP A 138 4.59 12.85 22.20
C ASP A 138 4.23 11.39 21.85
N LEU A 139 4.28 11.02 20.56
CA LEU A 139 4.03 9.64 20.13
C LEU A 139 5.13 8.68 20.62
N VAL A 140 6.40 9.09 20.60
CA VAL A 140 7.50 8.29 21.16
C VAL A 140 7.32 8.10 22.66
N GLU A 141 6.90 9.14 23.39
CA GLU A 141 6.61 9.05 24.83
C GLU A 141 5.41 8.14 25.12
N GLU A 142 4.35 8.23 24.31
CA GLU A 142 3.10 7.48 24.46
C GLU A 142 3.28 5.98 24.18
N HIS A 143 3.97 5.64 23.10
CA HIS A 143 4.11 4.26 22.63
C HIS A 143 5.43 3.60 23.01
N ALA A 144 6.42 4.36 23.47
CA ALA A 144 7.73 3.88 23.91
C ALA A 144 8.36 2.82 22.97
N PRO A 145 8.54 3.14 21.67
CA PRO A 145 9.08 2.17 20.72
C PRO A 145 10.52 1.78 21.07
N ASP A 146 10.87 0.52 20.85
CA ASP A 146 12.24 0.04 20.98
C ASP A 146 13.11 0.50 19.80
N LEU A 147 12.48 0.64 18.63
CA LEU A 147 13.11 1.03 17.37
C LEU A 147 12.26 2.07 16.65
N LEU A 148 12.90 3.13 16.17
CA LEU A 148 12.26 4.22 15.44
C LEU A 148 13.01 4.50 14.12
N SER A 149 12.28 4.39 13.01
CA SER A 149 12.70 4.79 11.68
C SER A 149 12.15 6.19 11.35
N VAL A 150 13.01 7.12 10.97
CA VAL A 150 12.64 8.52 10.67
C VAL A 150 13.09 8.87 9.25
N GLN A 151 12.15 9.15 8.35
CA GLN A 151 12.42 9.53 6.96
C GLN A 151 12.26 11.05 6.74
N GLU A 152 12.87 11.55 5.67
CA GLU A 152 12.92 12.99 5.32
C GLU A 152 13.45 13.87 6.46
N LEU A 153 14.47 13.35 7.15
CA LEU A 153 15.13 13.99 8.27
C LEU A 153 16.07 15.10 7.78
N THR A 154 15.62 16.34 7.87
CA THR A 154 16.47 17.50 7.58
C THR A 154 17.41 17.81 8.75
N PRO A 155 18.54 18.52 8.53
CA PRO A 155 19.41 18.96 9.63
C PRO A 155 18.67 19.76 10.70
N GLY A 156 17.78 20.67 10.29
CA GLY A 156 16.97 21.46 11.22
C GLY A 156 15.95 20.62 12.00
N ALA A 157 15.36 19.59 11.38
CA ALA A 157 14.47 18.66 12.08
C ALA A 157 15.24 17.80 13.10
N ALA A 158 16.45 17.33 12.75
CA ALA A 158 17.31 16.58 13.67
C ALA A 158 17.69 17.41 14.90
N ASP A 159 18.13 18.66 14.70
CA ASP A 159 18.44 19.58 15.80
C ASP A 159 17.20 19.81 16.68
N ARG A 160 16.02 20.03 16.07
CA ARG A 160 14.79 20.27 16.81
C ARG A 160 14.31 19.06 17.60
N LEU A 161 14.37 17.85 17.04
CA LEU A 161 14.03 16.62 17.75
C LEU A 161 14.96 16.39 18.96
N ALA A 162 16.25 16.71 18.80
CA ALA A 162 17.20 16.65 19.91
C ALA A 162 16.85 17.66 21.02
N GLU A 163 16.48 18.90 20.67
CA GLU A 163 16.02 19.92 21.63
C GLU A 163 14.74 19.51 22.37
N LEU A 164 13.85 18.79 21.69
CA LEU A 164 12.60 18.28 22.26
C LEU A 164 12.80 17.05 23.16
N GLY A 165 14.02 16.52 23.26
CA GLY A 165 14.35 15.42 24.17
C GLY A 165 14.20 14.03 23.55
N LEU A 166 14.11 13.90 22.23
CA LEU A 166 13.99 12.57 21.59
C LEU A 166 15.16 11.65 21.97
N GLY A 167 16.37 12.20 22.09
CA GLY A 167 17.56 11.44 22.50
C GLY A 167 17.55 10.99 23.96
N ASP A 168 16.72 11.58 24.83
CA ASP A 168 16.55 11.10 26.21
C ASP A 168 15.62 9.88 26.26
N LEU A 169 14.68 9.80 25.31
CA LEU A 169 13.75 8.67 25.15
C LEU A 169 14.40 7.49 24.42
N LEU A 170 15.17 7.78 23.37
CA LEU A 170 15.86 6.82 22.52
C LEU A 170 17.35 7.17 22.44
N PRO A 171 18.16 6.73 23.42
CA PRO A 171 19.55 7.19 23.60
C PRO A 171 20.54 6.67 22.56
N HIS A 172 20.16 5.68 21.77
CA HIS A 172 21.01 5.12 20.72
C HIS A 172 20.51 5.58 19.36
N SER A 173 21.39 6.15 18.53
CA SER A 173 20.97 6.66 17.21
C SER A 173 22.07 6.62 16.17
N ILE A 174 21.68 6.39 14.91
CA ILE A 174 22.49 6.63 13.70
C ILE A 174 21.70 7.60 12.83
N LEU A 175 22.23 8.82 12.66
CA LEU A 175 21.54 9.90 11.96
C LEU A 175 22.34 10.32 10.74
N GLU A 176 21.66 10.38 9.59
CA GLU A 176 22.18 10.92 8.34
C GLU A 176 21.21 12.00 7.84
N PRO A 177 21.12 13.16 8.53
CA PRO A 177 20.25 14.23 8.09
C PRO A 177 20.79 14.88 6.81
N ASP A 178 19.89 15.25 5.90
CA ASP A 178 20.25 15.91 4.64
C ASP A 178 19.08 16.76 4.12
N ASP A 179 19.36 17.61 3.15
CA ASP A 179 18.37 18.49 2.54
C ASP A 179 17.33 17.70 1.72
N LEU A 180 16.18 18.34 1.48
CA LEU A 180 15.06 17.75 0.75
C LEU A 180 14.57 16.46 1.44
N ALA A 181 14.22 15.44 0.66
CA ALA A 181 13.72 14.16 1.16
C ALA A 181 14.84 13.13 1.42
N VAL A 182 16.12 13.53 1.39
CA VAL A 182 17.23 12.55 1.35
C VAL A 182 17.52 11.93 2.72
N GLY A 183 17.47 12.72 3.78
CA GLY A 183 17.96 12.31 5.10
C GLY A 183 17.09 11.27 5.80
N THR A 184 17.75 10.41 6.59
CA THR A 184 17.11 9.35 7.38
C THR A 184 17.76 9.26 8.77
N GLY A 185 16.98 8.87 9.77
CA GLY A 185 17.44 8.59 11.12
C GLY A 185 16.95 7.24 11.63
N LEU A 186 17.80 6.55 12.36
CA LEU A 186 17.47 5.37 13.14
C LEU A 186 17.71 5.72 14.61
N TYR A 187 16.67 5.63 15.44
CA TYR A 187 16.75 5.77 16.89
C TYR A 187 16.34 4.45 17.56
N ALA A 188 16.90 4.16 18.72
CA ALA A 188 16.64 2.94 19.46
C ALA A 188 16.75 3.14 20.97
N ALA A 189 15.93 2.39 21.71
CA ALA A 189 16.02 2.26 23.16
C ALA A 189 17.21 1.39 23.59
N HIS A 190 17.68 0.51 22.69
CA HIS A 190 18.73 -0.48 22.94
C HIS A 190 20.01 -0.17 22.16
N PRO A 191 21.18 -0.70 22.56
CA PRO A 191 22.43 -0.52 21.82
C PRO A 191 22.34 -0.98 20.37
N ILE A 192 22.88 -0.17 19.47
CA ILE A 192 22.90 -0.44 18.02
C ILE A 192 24.33 -0.41 17.48
N GLU A 193 24.59 -1.26 16.49
CA GLU A 193 25.84 -1.27 15.71
C GLU A 193 25.51 -1.15 14.22
N ARG A 194 26.11 -0.17 13.53
CA ARG A 194 25.81 0.07 12.11
C ARG A 194 26.29 -1.10 11.24
N ILE A 195 25.43 -1.54 10.31
CA ILE A 195 25.80 -2.47 9.24
C ILE A 195 26.23 -1.64 8.03
N ASP A 196 27.53 -1.42 7.88
CA ASP A 196 28.13 -0.58 6.84
C ASP A 196 27.94 -1.08 5.40
N THR A 197 27.33 -2.24 5.18
CA THR A 197 27.06 -2.78 3.84
C THR A 197 25.64 -2.53 3.36
N VAL A 198 24.76 -1.95 4.19
CA VAL A 198 23.34 -1.75 3.88
C VAL A 198 23.04 -0.26 3.67
N GLY A 199 22.29 0.05 2.59
CA GLY A 199 21.63 1.33 2.41
C GLY A 199 22.50 2.52 2.00
N ARG A 200 23.66 2.28 1.36
CA ARG A 200 24.69 3.32 1.11
C ARG A 200 24.61 4.03 -0.23
N GLU A 201 23.93 3.46 -1.22
CA GLU A 201 24.05 3.89 -2.62
C GLU A 201 22.75 4.48 -3.19
N GLY A 202 21.64 4.38 -2.44
CA GLY A 202 20.35 4.96 -2.80
C GLY A 202 20.34 6.49 -2.79
N ILE A 203 19.41 7.09 -3.55
CA ILE A 203 19.25 8.56 -3.59
C ILE A 203 18.66 9.13 -2.30
N PHE A 204 17.99 8.29 -1.52
CA PHE A 204 17.53 8.55 -0.17
C PHE A 204 18.31 7.59 0.74
N TYR A 205 18.76 8.09 1.88
CA TYR A 205 19.61 7.29 2.77
C TYR A 205 18.79 6.19 3.44
N GLN A 206 19.34 4.98 3.48
CA GLN A 206 18.76 3.86 4.21
C GLN A 206 19.78 3.37 5.24
N ILE A 207 19.33 3.05 6.45
CA ILE A 207 20.27 2.78 7.56
C ILE A 207 20.01 1.38 8.10
N GLY A 208 20.99 0.48 7.94
CA GLY A 208 21.00 -0.84 8.56
C GLY A 208 21.79 -0.87 9.88
N ALA A 209 21.27 -1.56 10.89
CA ALA A 209 21.96 -1.79 12.16
C ALA A 209 21.63 -3.16 12.77
N GLU A 210 22.58 -3.74 13.51
CA GLU A 210 22.29 -4.80 14.47
C GLU A 210 21.88 -4.16 15.81
N VAL A 211 20.87 -4.74 16.46
CA VAL A 211 20.32 -4.26 17.74
C VAL A 211 20.26 -5.43 18.72
N ASP A 212 20.72 -5.18 19.95
CA ASP A 212 20.65 -6.14 21.05
C ASP A 212 19.41 -5.88 21.93
N LEU A 213 18.34 -6.65 21.71
CA LEU A 213 17.10 -6.59 22.49
C LEU A 213 17.22 -7.37 23.80
N GLY A 214 18.19 -7.03 24.64
CA GLY A 214 18.35 -7.64 25.96
C GLY A 214 18.87 -9.08 25.95
N GLY A 215 19.70 -9.43 24.98
CA GLY A 215 20.34 -10.75 24.83
C GLY A 215 19.95 -11.48 23.55
N GLU A 216 18.98 -10.96 22.80
CA GLU A 216 18.57 -11.45 21.48
C GLU A 216 18.87 -10.41 20.42
N ALA A 217 19.58 -10.81 19.37
CA ALA A 217 19.95 -9.92 18.29
C ALA A 217 18.84 -9.84 17.22
N VAL A 218 18.56 -8.63 16.76
CA VAL A 218 17.72 -8.36 15.59
C VAL A 218 18.48 -7.43 14.64
N ARG A 219 18.21 -7.52 13.34
CA ARG A 219 18.73 -6.58 12.35
C ARG A 219 17.62 -5.65 11.92
N PHE A 220 17.88 -4.36 11.94
CA PHE A 220 16.90 -3.33 11.61
C PHE A 220 17.37 -2.50 10.42
N MET A 221 16.47 -2.24 9.49
CA MET A 221 16.69 -1.29 8.39
C MET A 221 15.65 -0.17 8.44
N ALA A 222 16.13 1.05 8.64
CA ALA A 222 15.33 2.26 8.40
C ALA A 222 15.24 2.49 6.89
N VAL A 223 14.06 2.23 6.33
CA VAL A 223 13.80 2.26 4.89
C VAL A 223 13.32 3.63 4.45
N HIS A 224 13.89 4.12 3.34
CA HIS A 224 13.33 5.21 2.56
C HIS A 224 13.74 5.02 1.11
N THR A 225 12.88 4.41 0.31
CA THR A 225 13.20 4.17 -1.12
C THR A 225 12.86 5.38 -1.98
N ALA A 226 13.51 5.49 -3.12
CA ALA A 226 13.18 6.48 -4.14
C ALA A 226 11.70 6.42 -4.52
N ALA A 227 10.98 7.54 -4.47
CA ALA A 227 9.61 7.55 -4.97
C ALA A 227 9.54 7.26 -6.49
N PRO A 228 8.64 6.38 -6.98
CA PRO A 228 8.42 6.12 -8.42
C PRO A 228 7.67 7.28 -9.09
N ALA A 229 8.09 8.53 -8.85
CA ALA A 229 7.41 9.77 -9.23
C ALA A 229 7.76 10.27 -10.64
N SER A 230 8.76 9.69 -11.29
CA SER A 230 9.12 10.01 -12.68
C SER A 230 9.77 8.83 -13.39
N ARG A 231 9.90 8.92 -14.72
CA ARG A 231 10.55 7.88 -15.53
C ARG A 231 12.01 7.62 -15.12
N GLU A 232 12.70 8.67 -14.72
CA GLU A 232 14.11 8.63 -14.32
C GLU A 232 14.28 8.03 -12.91
N ARG A 233 13.23 8.09 -12.07
CA ARG A 233 13.27 7.53 -10.71
C ARG A 233 12.96 6.03 -10.64
N ILE A 234 12.30 5.46 -11.65
CA ILE A 234 11.93 4.04 -11.65
C ILE A 234 13.13 3.10 -11.46
N PRO A 235 14.25 3.24 -12.20
CA PRO A 235 15.38 2.34 -12.00
C PRO A 235 16.01 2.46 -10.61
N LEU A 236 16.01 3.65 -10.02
CA LEU A 236 16.55 3.91 -8.68
C LEU A 236 15.67 3.25 -7.61
N TRP A 237 14.36 3.35 -7.76
CA TRP A 237 13.39 2.67 -6.90
C TRP A 237 13.50 1.14 -7.02
N GLU A 238 13.69 0.61 -8.23
CA GLU A 238 13.93 -0.83 -8.43
C GLU A 238 15.26 -1.29 -7.78
N GLU A 239 16.32 -0.48 -7.89
CA GLU A 239 17.62 -0.73 -7.27
C GLU A 239 17.54 -0.73 -5.74
N ASP A 240 16.85 0.23 -5.13
CA ASP A 240 16.65 0.28 -3.68
C ASP A 240 16.03 -1.02 -3.12
N PHE A 241 15.06 -1.62 -3.83
CA PHE A 241 14.46 -2.91 -3.42
C PHE A 241 15.37 -4.12 -3.67
N ALA A 242 16.22 -4.05 -4.70
CA ALA A 242 17.20 -5.09 -5.00
C ALA A 242 18.32 -5.14 -3.94
N ASP A 243 18.66 -3.99 -3.38
CA ASP A 243 19.70 -3.84 -2.35
C ASP A 243 19.22 -4.14 -0.92
N MET A 244 17.89 -4.26 -0.72
CA MET A 244 17.34 -4.63 0.59
C MET A 244 17.79 -6.04 1.00
N PRO A 245 18.14 -6.23 2.28
CA PRO A 245 18.62 -7.50 2.77
C PRO A 245 17.55 -8.58 2.59
N ARG A 246 18.00 -9.81 2.33
CA ARG A 246 17.16 -11.00 2.30
C ARG A 246 17.46 -11.88 3.52
N PRO A 247 16.48 -12.64 4.03
CA PRO A 247 16.70 -13.63 5.07
C PRO A 247 17.91 -14.53 4.75
N ASP A 248 18.89 -14.54 5.63
CA ASP A 248 20.16 -15.27 5.46
C ASP A 248 20.34 -16.39 6.52
N GLY A 249 19.34 -16.59 7.38
CA GLY A 249 19.37 -17.52 8.51
C GLY A 249 20.17 -17.03 9.72
N GLY A 250 20.60 -15.76 9.73
CA GLY A 250 21.19 -15.08 10.88
C GLY A 250 20.14 -14.50 11.84
N ALA A 251 20.49 -13.38 12.47
CA ALA A 251 19.51 -12.60 13.23
C ALA A 251 18.43 -12.05 12.26
N PRO A 252 17.14 -12.13 12.63
CA PRO A 252 16.05 -11.80 11.72
C PRO A 252 16.06 -10.33 11.35
N TRP A 253 15.68 -10.03 10.10
CA TRP A 253 15.56 -8.66 9.61
C TRP A 253 14.17 -8.08 9.86
N ILE A 254 14.15 -6.82 10.30
CA ILE A 254 12.98 -5.95 10.37
C ILE A 254 13.25 -4.72 9.51
N LEU A 255 12.38 -4.47 8.54
CA LEU A 255 12.48 -3.34 7.61
C LEU A 255 11.30 -2.40 7.86
N ALA A 256 11.56 -1.17 8.27
CA ALA A 256 10.49 -0.22 8.63
C ALA A 256 10.74 1.15 8.01
N GLY A 257 9.74 1.71 7.35
CA GLY A 257 9.92 2.96 6.63
C GLY A 257 8.88 3.27 5.58
N ASP A 258 9.18 4.31 4.80
CA ASP A 258 8.46 4.64 3.56
C ASP A 258 9.08 3.86 2.39
N PHE A 259 8.37 2.84 1.95
CA PHE A 259 8.77 2.01 0.81
C PHE A 259 8.35 2.62 -0.53
N ASN A 260 7.63 3.74 -0.53
CA ASN A 260 7.05 4.36 -1.72
C ASN A 260 6.30 3.34 -2.62
N ALA A 261 5.78 2.28 -1.99
CA ALA A 261 5.21 1.11 -2.63
C ALA A 261 4.06 0.57 -1.79
N THR A 262 2.96 0.21 -2.45
CA THR A 262 1.93 -0.65 -1.87
C THR A 262 2.31 -2.13 -2.04
N LEU A 263 1.63 -3.02 -1.30
CA LEU A 263 1.67 -4.49 -1.47
C LEU A 263 1.25 -4.96 -2.88
N ASP A 264 0.82 -4.05 -3.75
CA ASP A 264 0.52 -4.33 -5.15
C ASP A 264 1.71 -4.20 -6.09
N HIS A 265 2.85 -3.68 -5.66
CA HIS A 265 4.02 -3.55 -6.54
C HIS A 265 4.84 -4.83 -6.60
N ASP A 266 5.38 -5.16 -7.78
CA ASP A 266 6.22 -6.35 -7.97
C ASP A 266 7.41 -6.41 -7.01
N ASN A 267 8.11 -5.28 -6.83
CA ASN A 267 9.25 -5.20 -5.92
C ASN A 267 8.88 -5.55 -4.47
N MET A 268 7.72 -5.04 -3.98
CA MET A 268 7.21 -5.35 -2.65
C MET A 268 6.80 -6.83 -2.55
N ARG A 269 6.09 -7.35 -3.56
CA ARG A 269 5.75 -8.79 -3.60
C ARG A 269 6.98 -9.69 -3.63
N GLY A 270 8.07 -9.22 -4.24
CA GLY A 270 9.37 -9.89 -4.23
C GLY A 270 9.91 -10.06 -2.81
N LEU A 271 9.90 -9.00 -2.01
CA LEU A 271 10.27 -9.09 -0.59
C LEU A 271 9.39 -10.09 0.17
N LEU A 272 8.07 -10.01 0.01
CA LEU A 272 7.15 -10.93 0.68
C LEU A 272 7.41 -12.38 0.28
N ALA A 273 7.68 -12.62 -1.01
CA ALA A 273 8.02 -13.94 -1.52
C ALA A 273 9.39 -14.46 -1.05
N ASP A 274 10.30 -13.57 -0.68
CA ASP A 274 11.66 -13.88 -0.19
C ASP A 274 11.71 -14.17 1.32
N GLY A 275 10.55 -14.17 2.00
CA GLY A 275 10.43 -14.55 3.42
C GLY A 275 10.22 -13.38 4.37
N TYR A 276 9.49 -12.36 3.90
CA TYR A 276 9.02 -11.27 4.75
C TYR A 276 7.50 -11.29 4.88
N THR A 277 7.02 -10.92 6.05
CA THR A 277 5.61 -10.69 6.36
C THR A 277 5.40 -9.19 6.60
N ASP A 278 4.40 -8.60 5.94
CA ASP A 278 3.97 -7.22 6.23
C ASP A 278 3.07 -7.18 7.47
N ALA A 279 3.39 -6.32 8.43
CA ALA A 279 2.67 -6.25 9.70
C ALA A 279 1.20 -5.84 9.55
N ALA A 280 0.91 -4.91 8.62
CA ALA A 280 -0.46 -4.48 8.38
C ALA A 280 -1.28 -5.59 7.72
N GLU A 281 -0.75 -6.25 6.68
CA GLU A 281 -1.40 -7.38 6.02
C GLU A 281 -1.65 -8.54 6.97
N ALA A 282 -0.67 -8.92 7.79
CA ALA A 282 -0.79 -10.02 8.76
C ALA A 282 -1.97 -9.84 9.72
N LEU A 283 -2.33 -8.60 10.04
CA LEU A 283 -3.44 -8.26 10.92
C LEU A 283 -4.73 -7.86 10.17
N GLY A 284 -4.76 -8.02 8.84
CA GLY A 284 -5.92 -7.64 8.03
C GLY A 284 -6.15 -6.13 7.94
N GLU A 285 -5.10 -5.34 8.16
CA GLU A 285 -5.10 -3.87 8.13
C GLU A 285 -4.30 -3.31 6.93
N GLY A 286 -3.90 -4.16 5.98
CA GLY A 286 -3.08 -3.80 4.81
C GLY A 286 -3.75 -2.87 3.79
N LEU A 287 -5.01 -2.47 4.02
CA LEU A 287 -5.71 -1.41 3.25
C LEU A 287 -5.81 -0.08 4.01
N THR A 288 -5.36 -0.02 5.25
CA THR A 288 -5.37 1.21 6.05
C THR A 288 -4.32 2.16 5.49
N PRO A 289 -4.72 3.35 4.99
CA PRO A 289 -3.79 4.21 4.27
C PRO A 289 -2.86 4.97 5.21
N THR A 290 -1.61 5.11 4.77
CA THR A 290 -0.59 5.89 5.50
C THR A 290 -0.32 7.22 4.81
N TRP A 291 -0.48 7.30 3.49
CA TRP A 291 -0.16 8.50 2.72
C TRP A 291 -1.36 9.11 2.01
N GLN A 292 -1.45 10.44 2.07
CA GLN A 292 -2.32 11.24 1.22
C GLN A 292 -1.77 12.65 1.06
N PRO A 293 -1.72 13.22 -0.17
CA PRO A 293 -1.25 14.58 -0.38
C PRO A 293 -1.98 15.61 0.48
N THR A 294 -1.20 16.52 1.07
CA THR A 294 -1.69 17.64 1.89
C THR A 294 -2.28 18.78 1.05
N SER A 295 -1.92 18.88 -0.23
CA SER A 295 -2.44 19.91 -1.16
C SER A 295 -3.67 19.45 -1.95
N ASP A 296 -4.39 20.40 -2.56
CA ASP A 296 -5.62 20.19 -3.33
C ASP A 296 -5.39 19.49 -4.70
N GLY A 297 -4.75 18.32 -4.69
CA GLY A 297 -4.62 17.36 -5.80
C GLY A 297 -4.57 17.92 -7.24
N TYR A 298 -5.20 17.23 -8.19
CA TYR A 298 -5.26 17.70 -9.59
C TYR A 298 -6.40 18.71 -9.78
N PHE A 299 -6.12 19.79 -10.51
CA PHE A 299 -7.06 20.87 -10.85
C PHE A 299 -7.67 21.63 -9.66
N GLY A 300 -7.14 21.47 -8.44
CA GLY A 300 -7.61 22.19 -7.25
C GLY A 300 -8.91 21.64 -6.64
N PHE A 301 -9.40 20.47 -7.08
CA PHE A 301 -10.63 19.86 -6.53
C PHE A 301 -10.65 18.32 -6.54
N VAL A 302 -9.73 17.64 -7.24
CA VAL A 302 -9.65 16.17 -7.22
C VAL A 302 -8.52 15.76 -6.31
N LYS A 303 -8.85 15.35 -5.08
CA LYS A 303 -7.88 14.74 -4.16
C LYS A 303 -7.43 13.38 -4.70
N ILE A 304 -6.12 13.14 -4.64
CA ILE A 304 -5.57 11.82 -4.93
C ILE A 304 -6.09 10.85 -3.84
N PRO A 305 -6.62 9.68 -4.22
CA PRO A 305 -7.04 8.69 -3.24
C PRO A 305 -5.86 8.28 -2.35
N PRO A 306 -6.07 8.11 -1.04
CA PRO A 306 -5.00 7.72 -0.12
C PRO A 306 -4.49 6.30 -0.43
N VAL A 307 -3.22 6.03 -0.13
CA VAL A 307 -2.56 4.73 -0.36
C VAL A 307 -1.66 4.35 0.83
N THR A 308 -1.26 3.09 0.90
CA THR A 308 -0.40 2.54 1.96
C THR A 308 1.03 2.44 1.43
N LEU A 309 1.90 3.34 1.88
CA LEU A 309 3.30 3.43 1.43
C LEU A 309 4.30 3.13 2.55
N ASP A 310 3.88 3.29 3.80
CA ASP A 310 4.70 3.06 4.98
C ASP A 310 4.38 1.68 5.56
N HIS A 311 5.42 0.87 5.78
CA HIS A 311 5.28 -0.53 6.17
C HIS A 311 6.28 -0.90 7.26
N VAL A 312 5.96 -1.96 8.00
CA VAL A 312 6.92 -2.71 8.82
C VAL A 312 6.90 -4.15 8.32
N LEU A 313 7.98 -4.55 7.66
CA LEU A 313 8.19 -5.91 7.20
C LEU A 313 9.04 -6.65 8.23
N ALA A 314 8.61 -7.84 8.63
CA ALA A 314 9.32 -8.71 9.54
C ALA A 314 9.69 -10.02 8.84
N GLU A 315 10.93 -10.50 9.02
CA GLU A 315 11.34 -11.81 8.51
C GLU A 315 10.44 -12.93 9.07
N ASP A 316 10.12 -13.91 8.23
CA ASP A 316 9.28 -15.04 8.58
C ASP A 316 9.76 -15.74 9.86
N GLY A 317 8.83 -15.96 10.78
CA GLY A 317 9.10 -16.49 12.12
C GLY A 317 9.03 -15.44 13.22
N VAL A 318 9.24 -14.16 12.89
CA VAL A 318 8.88 -13.06 13.79
C VAL A 318 7.37 -12.91 13.79
N ALA A 319 6.73 -13.04 14.95
CA ALA A 319 5.29 -12.86 15.05
C ALA A 319 4.91 -11.37 15.06
N VAL A 320 3.87 -11.03 14.30
CA VAL A 320 3.22 -9.71 14.36
C VAL A 320 2.10 -9.80 15.38
N LEU A 321 2.23 -9.01 16.46
CA LEU A 321 1.30 -9.02 17.59
C LEU A 321 0.29 -7.88 17.54
N ASP A 322 0.67 -6.76 16.93
CA ASP A 322 -0.17 -5.57 16.82
C ASP A 322 0.30 -4.64 15.69
N TRP A 323 -0.63 -3.85 15.14
CA TRP A 323 -0.39 -2.84 14.12
C TRP A 323 -1.32 -1.65 14.31
N GLU A 324 -0.77 -0.44 14.21
CA GLU A 324 -1.56 0.79 14.26
C GLU A 324 -1.02 1.84 13.29
N VAL A 325 -1.94 2.52 12.59
CA VAL A 325 -1.64 3.78 11.88
C VAL A 325 -2.03 4.94 12.79
N LEU A 326 -1.02 5.69 13.24
CA LEU A 326 -1.15 6.71 14.26
C LEU A 326 -1.61 8.06 13.68
N GLY A 327 -2.13 8.92 14.57
CA GLY A 327 -2.58 10.27 14.20
C GLY A 327 -1.43 11.20 13.81
N LYS A 328 -1.39 11.61 12.54
CA LYS A 328 -0.38 12.53 11.99
C LYS A 328 -0.59 14.01 12.32
N GLY A 329 0.50 14.75 12.42
CA GLY A 329 0.51 16.22 12.55
C GLY A 329 1.40 16.87 11.48
N GLY A 330 0.83 17.61 10.54
CA GLY A 330 1.59 18.35 9.51
C GLY A 330 2.15 17.53 8.33
N SER A 331 2.40 16.22 8.51
CA SER A 331 2.88 15.32 7.45
C SER A 331 1.78 14.87 6.47
N ASP A 332 2.16 14.55 5.23
CA ASP A 332 1.32 13.79 4.28
C ASP A 332 1.35 12.28 4.56
N HIS A 333 2.33 11.79 5.34
CA HIS A 333 2.41 10.44 5.89
C HIS A 333 1.86 10.33 7.32
N ALA A 334 1.24 9.20 7.63
CA ALA A 334 0.85 8.83 8.99
C ALA A 334 1.94 7.95 9.62
N PRO A 335 2.37 8.24 10.85
CA PRO A 335 3.28 7.34 11.55
C PRO A 335 2.63 5.96 11.70
N VAL A 336 3.45 4.91 11.66
CA VAL A 336 2.99 3.53 11.81
C VAL A 336 3.70 2.87 12.98
N LEU A 337 3.01 1.98 13.66
CA LEU A 337 3.49 1.26 14.83
C LEU A 337 3.22 -0.24 14.64
N ALA A 338 4.22 -1.07 14.92
CA ALA A 338 4.07 -2.52 14.96
C ALA A 338 4.63 -3.06 16.27
N ARG A 339 3.93 -4.00 16.89
CA ARG A 339 4.47 -4.80 18.00
C ARG A 339 4.79 -6.18 17.48
N LEU A 340 6.03 -6.61 17.70
CA LEU A 340 6.61 -7.82 17.14
C LEU A 340 7.16 -8.71 18.24
N GLN A 341 7.33 -10.00 17.95
CA GLN A 341 7.95 -10.96 18.84
C GLN A 341 8.92 -11.86 18.10
N LEU A 342 10.15 -11.97 18.61
CA LEU A 342 11.17 -12.85 18.03
C LEU A 342 10.77 -14.35 18.17
N PRO A 343 11.21 -15.22 17.23
CA PRO A 343 10.89 -16.65 17.22
C PRO A 343 11.10 -17.40 18.53
#